data_AF-I6Z5L9-F1
#
_entry.id   AF-I6Z5L9-F1
#
_cell.length_a   1.000
_cell.length_b   1.000
_cell.length_c   1.000
_cell.angle_alpha   90.00
_cell.angle_beta   90.00
_cell.angle_gamma   90.00
#
_symmetry.space_group_name_H-M   'P 1'
#
loop_
_entity.id
_entity.type
_entity.pdbx_description
1 polymer ?
#
loop_
_entity_poly.entity_id
_entity_poly.type
_entity_poly.pdbx_seq_one_letter_code
_entity_poly.pdbx_strand_id
1 'polypeptide(L)'
;MITGLKILATVGVVGGVGGSCGTLTWFFTKDSATNLVNSAGHTELTPTNSLTDTSTNSEALTRSESSGLVVVQRDTDTGNCRGVEISSDLVAILKERGKSKDDYVAVYCKDTNQGEEEIKTKMSGKWIGLFPNEFFVNGSMFTKTNQKFQLFTKTTEKGDRDYSTEFSGNRILDTITGTWGDAQIINGKSVTTVTASSEEVEELDTAYLLFEESSSAN
;
A
#
# COMPACT_ATOMS: atom_id res chain seq x y z
N MET A 1 44.08 18.76 -36.55
CA MET A 1 45.28 18.05 -36.06
C MET A 1 45.34 18.22 -34.55
N ILE A 2 45.81 17.19 -33.84
CA ILE A 2 45.87 16.98 -32.39
C ILE A 2 44.58 16.33 -31.81
N THR A 3 44.45 14.99 -31.88
CA THR A 3 44.74 13.98 -30.82
C THR A 3 43.82 14.15 -29.61
N GLY A 4 42.85 13.30 -29.28
CA GLY A 4 42.85 11.84 -29.29
C GLY A 4 43.25 11.33 -27.90
N LEU A 5 42.31 11.18 -26.97
CA LEU A 5 42.55 10.46 -25.71
C LEU A 5 41.39 9.49 -25.45
N LYS A 6 41.64 8.22 -25.73
CA LYS A 6 40.80 7.09 -25.36
C LYS A 6 41.31 6.56 -24.02
N ILE A 7 40.47 6.57 -23.00
CA ILE A 7 40.76 5.90 -21.74
C ILE A 7 39.96 4.59 -21.75
N LEU A 8 40.64 3.48 -22.05
CA LEU A 8 40.19 2.14 -21.68
C LEU A 8 40.64 1.90 -20.24
N ALA A 9 39.69 1.63 -19.34
CA ALA A 9 39.99 1.09 -18.02
C ALA A 9 39.35 -0.29 -17.90
N THR A 10 40.20 -1.21 -17.46
CA THR A 10 40.17 -2.65 -17.61
C THR A 10 39.20 -3.32 -16.63
N VAL A 11 38.47 -4.32 -17.10
CA VAL A 11 37.61 -5.20 -16.28
C VAL A 11 38.52 -6.13 -15.45
N GLY A 12 38.47 -6.00 -14.13
CA GLY A 12 39.04 -6.96 -13.19
C GLY A 12 38.00 -8.01 -12.79
N VAL A 13 38.13 -9.22 -13.31
CA VAL A 13 37.36 -10.39 -12.85
C VAL A 13 38.15 -11.01 -11.70
N VAL A 14 37.62 -10.93 -10.47
CA VAL A 14 38.11 -11.73 -9.34
C VAL A 14 37.18 -12.92 -9.18
N GLY A 15 37.62 -14.07 -9.69
CA GLY A 15 36.99 -15.35 -9.40
C GLY A 15 37.35 -15.79 -7.98
N GLY A 16 36.38 -15.72 -7.08
CA GLY A 16 36.47 -16.32 -5.74
C GLY A 16 35.58 -17.55 -5.66
N VAL A 17 36.18 -18.73 -5.79
CA VAL A 17 35.55 -20.01 -5.43
C VAL A 17 35.93 -20.28 -3.98
N GLY A 18 34.95 -20.29 -3.08
CA GLY A 18 35.17 -20.55 -1.66
C GLY A 18 33.89 -21.00 -0.99
N GLY A 19 33.69 -22.32 -0.93
CA GLY A 19 32.69 -22.93 -0.07
C GLY A 19 33.11 -22.84 1.39
N SER A 20 32.15 -22.57 2.27
CA SER A 20 32.28 -22.76 3.71
C SER A 20 30.94 -23.22 4.27
N CYS A 21 30.94 -24.43 4.84
CA CYS A 21 29.88 -24.96 5.68
C CYS A 21 30.05 -24.43 7.12
N GLY A 22 28.93 -24.20 7.81
CA GLY A 22 28.88 -23.92 9.25
C GLY A 22 28.96 -22.42 9.56
N THR A 23 28.18 -21.84 10.45
CA THR A 23 27.42 -22.37 11.59
C THR A 23 26.27 -21.40 11.91
N LEU A 24 25.20 -21.93 12.50
CA LEU A 24 24.13 -21.16 13.14
C LEU A 24 24.68 -20.42 14.37
N THR A 25 24.40 -19.13 14.48
CA THR A 25 24.53 -18.40 15.75
C THR A 25 23.22 -17.72 16.09
N TRP A 26 22.48 -18.36 16.99
CA TRP A 26 21.37 -17.76 17.72
C TRP A 26 21.93 -16.72 18.70
N PHE A 27 21.34 -15.53 18.74
CA PHE A 27 21.42 -14.64 19.89
C PHE A 27 20.01 -14.19 20.27
N PHE A 28 19.45 -14.85 21.27
CA PHE A 28 18.43 -14.27 22.16
C PHE A 28 19.13 -13.71 23.39
N THR A 29 18.85 -12.46 23.73
CA THR A 29 18.72 -11.92 25.10
C THR A 29 18.35 -10.43 24.95
N LYS A 30 17.53 -9.79 25.78
CA LYS A 30 17.14 -10.06 27.18
C LYS A 30 15.90 -9.22 27.49
N ASP A 31 15.02 -9.78 28.31
CA ASP A 31 14.00 -9.05 29.05
C ASP A 31 14.54 -7.80 29.76
N SER A 32 13.73 -6.75 29.81
CA SER A 32 13.78 -5.77 30.90
C SER A 32 12.36 -5.44 31.32
N ALA A 33 11.91 -6.16 32.34
CA ALA A 33 10.82 -5.75 33.19
C ALA A 33 11.34 -4.73 34.22
N THR A 34 10.68 -3.57 34.32
CA THR A 34 10.67 -2.78 35.55
C THR A 34 9.24 -2.36 35.89
N ASN A 35 8.87 -2.77 37.09
CA ASN A 35 7.63 -2.66 37.83
C ASN A 35 7.28 -1.25 38.37
N LEU A 36 5.99 -1.09 38.77
CA LEU A 36 5.46 -0.43 40.02
C LEU A 36 5.57 1.13 40.11
N VAL A 37 4.65 1.97 40.64
CA VAL A 37 3.41 1.92 41.48
C VAL A 37 2.69 3.30 41.35
N ASN A 38 1.35 3.37 41.50
CA ASN A 38 0.57 4.27 42.39
C ASN A 38 -0.90 4.28 41.92
N SER A 39 -1.91 3.75 42.62
CA SER A 39 -2.36 3.83 44.03
C SER A 39 -3.05 5.15 44.44
N ALA A 40 -4.40 5.05 44.45
CA ALA A 40 -5.38 5.57 45.41
C ALA A 40 -5.78 7.06 45.48
N GLY A 41 -7.11 7.26 45.57
CA GLY A 41 -7.82 8.47 46.00
C GLY A 41 -9.24 8.54 45.39
N HIS A 42 -10.25 7.81 45.92
CA HIS A 42 -11.37 8.29 46.78
C HIS A 42 -12.22 9.44 46.17
N THR A 43 -13.56 9.38 46.09
CA THR A 43 -14.55 9.66 47.19
C THR A 43 -15.99 9.48 46.60
N GLU A 44 -16.85 8.57 47.13
CA GLU A 44 -18.11 8.82 47.91
C GLU A 44 -19.35 9.25 47.06
N LEU A 45 -20.42 8.48 46.82
CA LEU A 45 -21.54 7.87 47.61
C LEU A 45 -22.88 8.68 47.64
N THR A 46 -23.92 8.07 47.03
CA THR A 46 -25.40 8.05 47.36
C THR A 46 -26.27 9.33 47.19
N PRO A 47 -27.66 9.27 47.19
CA PRO A 47 -28.65 8.16 47.23
C PRO A 47 -29.85 8.28 46.19
N THR A 48 -30.49 7.21 45.69
CA THR A 48 -31.71 6.44 46.14
C THR A 48 -33.11 6.98 45.74
N ASN A 49 -33.98 6.03 45.29
CA ASN A 49 -35.45 6.02 45.06
C ASN A 49 -35.98 6.53 43.69
N SER A 50 -37.01 5.94 43.06
CA SER A 50 -38.12 5.11 43.54
C SER A 50 -38.69 4.23 42.42
N LEU A 51 -39.22 3.06 42.82
CA LEU A 51 -40.16 2.23 42.05
C LEU A 51 -41.49 2.97 41.78
N THR A 52 -42.11 2.75 40.62
CA THR A 52 -43.57 2.58 40.50
C THR A 52 -43.88 1.76 39.24
N ASP A 53 -44.69 0.72 39.44
CA ASP A 53 -45.13 -0.29 38.50
C ASP A 53 -46.42 0.08 37.72
N THR A 54 -46.59 -0.59 36.59
CA THR A 54 -47.87 -1.03 35.94
C THR A 54 -48.73 0.01 35.20
N SER A 55 -48.91 -0.18 33.88
CA SER A 55 -50.10 -0.82 33.29
C SER A 55 -50.19 -0.66 31.76
N THR A 56 -50.14 -1.80 31.07
CA THR A 56 -51.06 -2.24 30.00
C THR A 56 -51.47 -1.25 28.89
N ASN A 57 -50.95 -1.46 27.67
CA ASN A 57 -51.85 -1.80 26.55
C ASN A 57 -51.10 -2.53 25.43
N SER A 58 -51.70 -3.63 24.95
CA SER A 58 -51.28 -4.40 23.80
C SER A 58 -51.71 -3.70 22.52
N GLU A 59 -50.81 -3.57 21.54
CA GLU A 59 -51.18 -3.66 20.13
C GLU A 59 -50.07 -4.37 19.37
N ALA A 60 -50.45 -5.52 18.80
CA ALA A 60 -49.60 -6.38 18.02
C ALA A 60 -49.28 -5.72 16.68
N LEU A 61 -48.00 -5.54 16.38
CA LEU A 61 -47.53 -5.41 15.01
C LEU A 61 -46.38 -6.37 14.78
N THR A 62 -46.71 -7.46 14.10
CA THR A 62 -45.80 -8.45 13.55
C THR A 62 -44.82 -7.75 12.60
N ARG A 63 -43.59 -7.51 13.04
CA ARG A 63 -42.49 -7.13 12.16
C ARG A 63 -41.43 -8.20 12.24
N SER A 64 -41.42 -9.07 11.23
CA SER A 64 -40.29 -9.95 10.96
C SER A 64 -39.03 -9.10 10.79
N GLU A 65 -38.19 -9.05 11.81
CA GLU A 65 -36.77 -8.76 11.66
C GLU A 65 -36.12 -9.95 10.95
N SER A 66 -36.31 -9.99 9.64
CA SER A 66 -35.35 -10.61 8.74
C SER A 66 -34.08 -9.79 8.85
N SER A 67 -33.12 -10.29 9.64
CA SER A 67 -31.75 -9.78 9.68
C SER A 67 -31.11 -10.00 8.31
N GLY A 68 -31.47 -9.14 7.38
CA GLY A 68 -30.91 -9.06 6.04
C GLY A 68 -29.57 -8.38 6.16
N LEU A 69 -28.51 -9.15 5.95
CA LEU A 69 -27.18 -8.63 5.68
C LEU A 69 -27.31 -7.64 4.51
N VAL A 70 -27.35 -6.35 4.80
CA VAL A 70 -27.29 -5.31 3.78
C VAL A 70 -25.86 -5.30 3.27
N VAL A 71 -25.56 -6.18 2.30
CA VAL A 71 -24.43 -5.96 1.40
C VAL A 71 -24.82 -4.75 0.58
N VAL A 72 -24.39 -3.57 1.01
CA VAL A 72 -24.39 -2.37 0.18
C VAL A 72 -23.41 -2.65 -0.96
N GLN A 73 -23.88 -3.31 -2.02
CA GLN A 73 -23.24 -3.27 -3.32
C GLN A 73 -23.39 -1.83 -3.82
N ARG A 74 -22.40 -0.98 -3.50
CA ARG A 74 -22.25 0.32 -4.16
C ARG A 74 -21.83 0.04 -5.60
N ASP A 75 -22.64 0.49 -6.55
CA ASP A 75 -22.37 0.49 -7.98
C ASP A 75 -20.93 0.93 -8.28
N THR A 76 -20.16 0.04 -8.92
CA THR A 76 -18.71 0.18 -9.15
C THR A 76 -18.34 0.72 -10.53
N ASP A 77 -19.19 1.56 -11.13
CA ASP A 77 -18.89 2.15 -12.46
C ASP A 77 -18.23 3.55 -12.39
N THR A 78 -18.17 4.13 -11.19
CA THR A 78 -17.51 5.40 -10.92
C THR A 78 -16.28 5.15 -10.04
N GLY A 79 -15.10 5.21 -10.64
CA GLY A 79 -13.82 5.01 -9.96
C GLY A 79 -12.69 5.56 -10.81
N ASN A 80 -11.65 6.04 -10.15
CA ASN A 80 -10.49 6.66 -10.78
C ASN A 80 -9.36 5.66 -11.08
N CYS A 81 -9.50 4.42 -10.61
CA CYS A 81 -8.63 3.30 -10.93
C CYS A 81 -9.41 2.11 -11.49
N ARG A 82 -8.70 1.24 -12.22
CA ARG A 82 -9.19 -0.08 -12.65
C ARG A 82 -8.06 -1.10 -12.66
N GLY A 83 -8.38 -2.36 -12.38
CA GLY A 83 -7.46 -3.46 -12.65
C GLY A 83 -7.19 -3.58 -14.16
N VAL A 84 -5.95 -3.89 -14.54
CA VAL A 84 -5.55 -4.13 -15.93
C VAL A 84 -4.75 -5.43 -16.02
N GLU A 85 -4.70 -6.02 -17.21
CA GLU A 85 -3.85 -7.18 -17.45
C GLU A 85 -2.36 -6.80 -17.36
N ILE A 86 -1.55 -7.66 -16.74
CA ILE A 86 -0.10 -7.50 -16.67
C ILE A 86 0.50 -7.85 -18.04
N SER A 87 0.77 -6.82 -18.85
CA SER A 87 1.39 -6.97 -20.17
C SER A 87 2.81 -7.57 -20.08
N SER A 88 3.36 -8.03 -21.22
CA SER A 88 4.72 -8.58 -21.29
C SER A 88 5.79 -7.65 -20.72
N ASP A 89 5.64 -6.34 -20.92
CA ASP A 89 6.58 -5.34 -20.42
C ASP A 89 6.55 -5.25 -18.89
N LEU A 90 5.35 -5.31 -18.31
CA LEU A 90 5.17 -5.31 -16.86
C LEU A 90 5.64 -6.62 -16.22
N VAL A 91 5.43 -7.75 -16.91
CA VAL A 91 5.99 -9.05 -16.49
C VAL A 91 7.52 -9.00 -16.47
N ALA A 92 8.15 -8.36 -17.45
CA ALA A 92 9.60 -8.23 -17.49
C ALA A 92 10.14 -7.41 -16.30
N ILE A 93 9.44 -6.33 -15.90
CA ILE A 93 9.78 -5.54 -14.71
C ILE A 93 9.74 -6.40 -13.45
N LEU A 94 8.66 -7.17 -13.25
CA LEU A 94 8.56 -8.07 -12.09
C LEU A 94 9.66 -9.13 -12.10
N LYS A 95 9.92 -9.74 -13.26
CA LYS A 95 10.94 -10.78 -13.40
C LYS A 95 12.36 -10.28 -13.11
N GLU A 96 12.69 -9.06 -13.54
CA GLU A 96 13.99 -8.43 -13.24
C GLU A 96 14.20 -8.23 -11.73
N ARG A 97 13.11 -8.11 -10.98
CA ARG A 97 13.10 -8.02 -9.50
C ARG A 97 12.91 -9.37 -8.80
N GLY A 98 12.90 -10.48 -9.55
CA GLY A 98 12.70 -11.82 -9.00
C GLY A 98 11.27 -12.07 -8.50
N LYS A 99 10.28 -11.31 -8.98
CA LYS A 99 8.88 -11.42 -8.58
C LYS A 99 8.04 -12.22 -9.59
N SER A 100 7.03 -12.93 -9.10
CA SER A 100 6.04 -13.61 -9.95
C SER A 100 4.93 -12.64 -10.34
N LYS A 101 4.43 -12.77 -11.58
CA LYS A 101 3.26 -11.98 -12.02
C LYS A 101 1.98 -12.33 -11.26
N ASP A 102 1.87 -13.57 -10.79
CA ASP A 102 0.63 -14.08 -10.18
C ASP A 102 0.44 -13.56 -8.74
N ASP A 103 1.52 -13.05 -8.14
CA ASP A 103 1.53 -12.45 -6.79
C ASP A 103 1.20 -10.94 -6.83
N TYR A 104 1.01 -10.38 -8.02
CA TYR A 104 0.84 -8.95 -8.25
C TYR A 104 -0.45 -8.64 -9.02
N VAL A 105 -0.98 -7.45 -8.76
CA VAL A 105 -2.09 -6.82 -9.48
C VAL A 105 -1.54 -5.59 -10.20
N ALA A 106 -1.80 -5.49 -11.50
CA ALA A 106 -1.62 -4.23 -12.21
C ALA A 106 -2.90 -3.39 -12.12
N VAL A 107 -2.74 -2.12 -11.74
CA VAL A 107 -3.83 -1.15 -11.71
C VAL A 107 -3.45 0.06 -12.52
N TYR A 108 -4.39 0.53 -13.34
CA TYR A 108 -4.28 1.80 -14.03
C TYR A 108 -5.10 2.83 -13.28
N CYS A 109 -4.49 3.95 -12.95
CA CYS A 109 -5.07 5.01 -12.15
C CYS A 109 -4.91 6.37 -12.81
N LYS A 110 -5.85 7.26 -12.51
CA LYS A 110 -5.79 8.68 -12.85
C LYS A 110 -6.33 9.50 -11.69
N ASP A 111 -5.87 10.73 -11.55
CA ASP A 111 -6.48 11.73 -10.65
C ASP A 111 -6.67 11.19 -9.21
N THR A 112 -5.63 10.56 -8.65
CA THR A 112 -5.67 9.94 -7.32
C THR A 112 -5.27 10.89 -6.19
N ASN A 113 -4.60 11.99 -6.50
CA ASN A 113 -4.03 12.89 -5.50
C ASN A 113 -5.11 13.67 -4.71
N GLN A 114 -5.00 13.68 -3.38
CA GLN A 114 -5.88 14.44 -2.48
C GLN A 114 -5.21 15.69 -1.83
N GLY A 115 -4.01 16.10 -2.27
CA GLY A 115 -3.27 17.23 -1.69
C GLY A 115 -3.51 18.62 -2.32
N GLU A 116 -3.25 19.67 -1.53
CA GLU A 116 -3.15 21.08 -1.97
C GLU A 116 -1.90 21.33 -2.85
N GLU A 117 -1.89 22.46 -3.55
CA GLU A 117 -1.51 22.52 -4.97
C GLU A 117 -0.03 22.39 -5.38
N GLU A 118 0.90 22.14 -4.47
CA GLU A 118 2.34 22.15 -4.78
C GLU A 118 3.00 20.77 -4.81
N ILE A 119 2.46 19.76 -4.12
CA ILE A 119 2.90 18.35 -4.22
C ILE A 119 2.22 17.63 -5.41
N LYS A 120 1.48 18.42 -6.22
CA LYS A 120 0.71 18.05 -7.41
C LYS A 120 1.54 17.53 -8.60
N THR A 121 2.78 17.07 -8.44
CA THR A 121 3.60 16.64 -9.60
C THR A 121 3.96 15.17 -9.60
N LYS A 122 4.10 14.52 -8.44
CA LYS A 122 4.59 13.14 -8.37
C LYS A 122 3.51 12.09 -8.59
N MET A 123 2.33 12.28 -8.02
CA MET A 123 1.14 11.42 -8.22
C MET A 123 0.06 12.09 -9.07
N SER A 124 0.43 13.10 -9.86
CA SER A 124 -0.49 13.78 -10.77
C SER A 124 -0.57 13.09 -12.12
N GLY A 125 -1.78 12.99 -12.65
CA GLY A 125 -2.02 12.42 -13.97
C GLY A 125 -2.23 10.92 -13.92
N LYS A 126 -1.79 10.24 -14.98
CA LYS A 126 -2.03 8.82 -15.22
C LYS A 126 -0.80 8.00 -14.85
N TRP A 127 -1.04 6.88 -14.20
CA TRP A 127 0.02 5.98 -13.80
C TRP A 127 -0.47 4.53 -13.72
N ILE A 128 0.47 3.60 -13.81
CA ILE A 128 0.26 2.18 -13.59
C ILE A 128 1.00 1.78 -12.32
N GLY A 129 0.31 1.09 -11.43
CA GLY A 129 0.92 0.47 -10.27
C GLY A 129 0.92 -1.05 -10.39
N LEU A 130 2.03 -1.67 -10.04
CA LEU A 130 2.13 -3.09 -9.76
C LEU A 130 2.18 -3.25 -8.25
N PHE A 131 1.11 -3.77 -7.67
CA PHE A 131 0.98 -3.93 -6.22
C PHE A 131 0.89 -5.41 -5.88
N PRO A 132 1.48 -5.85 -4.76
CA PRO A 132 1.22 -7.18 -4.21
C PRO A 132 -0.28 -7.41 -4.01
N ASN A 133 -0.74 -8.64 -4.21
CA ASN A 133 -2.15 -9.02 -4.03
C ASN A 133 -2.70 -8.62 -2.64
N GLU A 134 -1.84 -8.65 -1.63
CA GLU A 134 -2.13 -8.35 -0.22
C GLU A 134 -2.54 -6.89 0.03
N PHE A 135 -2.23 -5.97 -0.89
CA PHE A 135 -2.66 -4.57 -0.77
C PHE A 135 -4.18 -4.44 -0.90
N PHE A 136 -4.84 -5.39 -1.57
CA PHE A 136 -6.24 -5.27 -1.93
C PHE A 136 -7.11 -6.31 -1.25
N VAL A 137 -8.31 -5.90 -0.86
CA VAL A 137 -9.38 -6.81 -0.47
C VAL A 137 -9.74 -7.68 -1.68
N ASN A 138 -9.42 -8.97 -1.62
CA ASN A 138 -9.56 -9.94 -2.72
C ASN A 138 -8.74 -9.57 -3.99
N GLY A 139 -7.47 -9.16 -3.83
CA GLY A 139 -6.61 -8.70 -4.92
C GLY A 139 -6.57 -9.57 -6.17
N SER A 140 -6.60 -10.90 -6.04
CA SER A 140 -6.57 -11.83 -7.18
C SER A 140 -7.80 -11.76 -8.10
N MET A 141 -8.90 -11.12 -7.67
CA MET A 141 -10.10 -10.92 -8.49
C MET A 141 -10.09 -9.62 -9.32
N PHE A 142 -9.17 -8.68 -9.04
CA PHE A 142 -9.20 -7.34 -9.65
C PHE A 142 -8.84 -7.30 -11.12
N THR A 143 -7.83 -8.08 -11.54
CA THR A 143 -7.32 -8.06 -12.91
C THR A 143 -8.30 -8.66 -13.93
N LYS A 144 -9.21 -9.54 -13.48
CA LYS A 144 -10.11 -10.30 -14.38
C LYS A 144 -11.37 -9.54 -14.77
N THR A 145 -11.73 -8.50 -14.03
CA THR A 145 -13.06 -7.89 -14.12
C THR A 145 -13.06 -6.48 -14.74
N ASN A 146 -11.89 -5.89 -14.99
CA ASN A 146 -11.75 -4.45 -15.36
C ASN A 146 -12.55 -3.52 -14.43
N GLN A 147 -12.86 -3.98 -13.22
CA GLN A 147 -13.75 -3.29 -12.31
C GLN A 147 -13.08 -2.00 -11.86
N LYS A 148 -13.85 -0.90 -11.91
CA LYS A 148 -13.37 0.38 -11.42
C LYS A 148 -13.48 0.44 -9.90
N PHE A 149 -12.55 1.14 -9.30
CA PHE A 149 -12.54 1.41 -7.86
C PHE A 149 -11.94 2.78 -7.59
N GLN A 150 -12.14 3.23 -6.35
CA GLN A 150 -11.67 4.52 -5.90
C GLN A 150 -10.38 4.32 -5.12
N LEU A 151 -9.33 4.99 -5.58
CA LEU A 151 -8.04 5.09 -4.91
C LEU A 151 -7.73 6.55 -4.66
N PHE A 152 -7.22 6.82 -3.47
CA PHE A 152 -6.73 8.11 -3.06
C PHE A 152 -5.27 7.99 -2.67
N THR A 153 -4.50 9.00 -3.03
CA THR A 153 -3.08 9.09 -2.73
C THR A 153 -2.79 10.42 -2.09
N LYS A 154 -2.01 10.43 -1.02
CA LYS A 154 -1.49 11.64 -0.40
C LYS A 154 0.02 11.52 -0.33
N THR A 155 0.73 12.32 -1.13
CA THR A 155 2.19 12.30 -1.17
C THR A 155 2.73 13.45 -0.34
N THR A 156 3.76 13.19 0.45
CA THR A 156 4.47 14.16 1.29
C THR A 156 5.96 14.03 1.04
N GLU A 157 6.64 15.15 0.85
CA GLU A 157 8.10 15.21 0.78
C GLU A 157 8.66 15.24 2.21
N LYS A 158 9.54 14.29 2.54
CA LYS A 158 10.14 14.13 3.87
C LYS A 158 11.58 14.64 3.94
N GLY A 159 12.19 14.98 2.82
CA GLY A 159 13.56 15.46 2.67
C GLY A 159 13.89 15.74 1.20
N ASP A 160 15.14 16.07 0.88
CA ASP A 160 15.56 16.32 -0.49
C ASP A 160 15.34 15.07 -1.36
N ARG A 161 14.27 15.06 -2.16
CA ARG A 161 13.86 13.97 -3.06
C ARG A 161 13.36 12.70 -2.37
N ASP A 162 13.12 12.75 -1.06
CA ASP A 162 12.53 11.65 -0.30
C ASP A 162 11.02 11.84 -0.22
N TYR A 163 10.27 10.93 -0.83
CA TYR A 163 8.81 10.99 -0.88
C TYR A 163 8.17 9.83 -0.12
N SER A 164 7.06 10.13 0.54
CA SER A 164 6.19 9.14 1.15
C SER A 164 4.77 9.34 0.66
N THR A 165 4.09 8.25 0.30
CA THR A 165 2.71 8.29 -0.19
C THR A 165 1.83 7.38 0.65
N GLU A 166 0.75 7.93 1.16
CA GLU A 166 -0.37 7.16 1.72
C GLU A 166 -1.30 6.75 0.58
N PHE A 167 -1.67 5.48 0.55
CA PHE A 167 -2.65 4.89 -0.36
C PHE A 167 -3.87 4.47 0.45
N SER A 168 -5.04 4.94 0.06
CA SER A 168 -6.30 4.57 0.70
C SER A 168 -7.42 4.45 -0.33
N GLY A 169 -8.46 3.68 -0.05
CA GLY A 169 -9.53 3.49 -1.02
C GLY A 169 -10.52 2.42 -0.60
N ASN A 170 -11.58 2.24 -1.38
CA ASN A 170 -12.64 1.29 -1.05
C ASN A 170 -12.28 -0.18 -1.27
N ARG A 171 -11.08 -0.45 -1.81
CA ARG A 171 -10.60 -1.78 -2.20
C ARG A 171 -9.20 -2.09 -1.68
N ILE A 172 -8.55 -1.12 -1.04
CA ILE A 172 -7.32 -1.38 -0.30
C ILE A 172 -7.69 -1.95 1.07
N LEU A 173 -6.90 -2.89 1.56
CA LEU A 173 -7.13 -3.55 2.84
C LEU A 173 -7.21 -2.54 4.00
N ASP A 174 -6.25 -1.63 4.06
CA ASP A 174 -6.19 -0.51 5.01
C ASP A 174 -5.40 0.66 4.38
N THR A 175 -5.17 1.76 5.10
CA THR A 175 -4.25 2.80 4.65
C THR A 175 -2.83 2.25 4.62
N ILE A 176 -2.22 2.25 3.43
CA ILE A 176 -0.86 1.76 3.22
C ILE A 176 0.05 2.97 3.05
N THR A 177 1.12 3.04 3.83
CA THR A 177 2.15 4.07 3.65
C THR A 177 3.33 3.48 2.89
N GLY A 178 3.63 4.08 1.74
CA GLY A 178 4.77 3.75 0.91
C GLY A 178 5.88 4.80 1.03
N THR A 179 7.14 4.36 1.04
CA THR A 179 8.32 5.23 0.88
C THR A 179 8.94 4.98 -0.49
N TRP A 180 9.24 6.06 -1.20
CA TRP A 180 9.75 6.01 -2.58
C TRP A 180 11.25 5.78 -2.57
N GLY A 181 11.72 4.87 -3.42
CA GLY A 181 13.12 4.77 -3.80
C GLY A 181 13.41 5.50 -5.11
N ASP A 182 14.66 5.45 -5.53
CA ASP A 182 15.09 6.02 -6.81
C ASP A 182 14.37 5.39 -8.00
N ALA A 183 14.00 6.23 -8.96
CA ALA A 183 13.45 5.78 -10.23
C ALA A 183 14.52 5.11 -11.09
N GLN A 184 14.20 3.95 -11.67
CA GLN A 184 15.10 3.17 -12.52
C GLN A 184 14.44 2.92 -13.87
N ILE A 185 15.24 2.97 -14.95
CA ILE A 185 14.74 2.69 -16.29
C ILE A 185 14.81 1.18 -16.55
N ILE A 186 13.65 0.54 -16.74
CA ILE A 186 13.52 -0.87 -17.08
C ILE A 186 12.73 -0.98 -18.37
N ASN A 187 13.30 -1.58 -19.41
CA ASN A 187 12.69 -1.70 -20.74
C ASN A 187 12.14 -0.38 -21.28
N GLY A 188 12.87 0.72 -21.08
CA GLY A 188 12.48 2.05 -21.53
C GLY A 188 11.35 2.70 -20.73
N LYS A 189 10.96 2.13 -19.58
CA LYS A 189 9.97 2.72 -18.66
C LYS A 189 10.65 3.16 -17.38
N SER A 190 10.31 4.35 -16.89
CA SER A 190 10.71 4.82 -15.56
C SER A 190 9.87 4.12 -14.50
N VAL A 191 10.52 3.34 -13.64
CA VAL A 191 9.89 2.55 -12.58
C VAL A 191 10.37 3.06 -11.23
N THR A 192 9.44 3.52 -10.41
CA THR A 192 9.70 3.92 -9.03
C THR A 192 9.34 2.78 -8.10
N THR A 193 10.27 2.44 -7.22
CA THR A 193 10.04 1.40 -6.21
C THR A 193 9.39 2.04 -4.97
N VAL A 194 8.36 1.40 -4.43
CA VAL A 194 7.66 1.86 -3.23
C VAL A 194 7.66 0.75 -2.20
N THR A 195 8.42 0.95 -1.12
CA THR A 195 8.43 0.03 0.02
C THR A 195 7.25 0.37 0.90
N ALA A 196 6.35 -0.58 1.10
CA ALA A 196 5.09 -0.34 1.80
C ALA A 196 5.13 -0.87 3.23
N SER A 197 4.33 -0.22 4.06
CA SER A 197 4.05 -0.60 5.44
C SER A 197 2.58 -0.31 5.75
N SER A 198 1.98 -1.14 6.59
CA SER A 198 0.63 -0.99 7.12
C SER A 198 0.66 -1.37 8.59
N GLU A 199 -0.24 -0.81 9.39
CA GLU A 199 -0.36 -1.19 10.81
C GLU A 199 -0.94 -2.61 10.97
N GLU A 200 -1.74 -3.07 9.99
CA GLU A 200 -2.40 -4.38 10.03
C GLU A 200 -1.58 -5.51 9.41
N VAL A 201 -0.60 -5.19 8.55
CA VAL A 201 0.20 -6.18 7.82
C VAL A 201 1.68 -5.95 8.10
N GLU A 202 2.28 -6.88 8.86
CA GLU A 202 3.66 -6.76 9.35
C GLU A 202 4.72 -6.72 8.24
N GLU A 203 4.47 -7.40 7.12
CA GLU A 203 5.38 -7.43 5.97
C GLU A 203 4.57 -7.30 4.68
N LEU A 204 4.57 -6.10 4.09
CA LEU A 204 4.05 -5.89 2.74
C LEU A 204 5.21 -5.96 1.74
N ASP A 205 5.02 -6.73 0.69
CA ASP A 205 5.97 -6.72 -0.41
C ASP A 205 5.97 -5.36 -1.15
N THR A 206 6.99 -5.16 -1.97
CA THR A 206 7.28 -3.90 -2.64
C THR A 206 6.31 -3.66 -3.79
N ALA A 207 5.78 -2.44 -3.88
CA ALA A 207 5.00 -1.97 -5.03
C ALA A 207 5.90 -1.23 -6.04
N TYR A 208 5.47 -1.20 -7.30
CA TYR A 208 6.17 -0.50 -8.37
C TYR A 208 5.24 0.46 -9.09
N LEU A 209 5.64 1.73 -9.20
CA LEU A 209 4.88 2.78 -9.86
C LEU A 209 5.53 3.18 -11.17
N LEU A 210 4.71 3.29 -12.21
CA LEU A 210 5.10 3.69 -13.54
C LEU A 210 4.25 4.90 -13.93
N PHE A 211 4.90 6.04 -14.14
CA PHE A 211 4.23 7.26 -14.58
C PHE A 211 4.26 7.33 -16.10
N GLU A 212 3.14 7.70 -16.73
CA GLU A 212 3.20 8.15 -18.12
C GLU A 212 4.06 9.42 -18.12
N GLU A 213 5.13 9.46 -18.93
CA GLU A 213 5.85 10.72 -19.12
C GLU A 213 4.82 11.75 -19.59
N SER A 214 4.66 12.83 -18.82
CA SER A 214 3.95 13.98 -19.33
C SER A 214 4.66 14.38 -20.59
N SER A 215 4.05 14.16 -21.75
CA SER A 215 4.53 14.68 -23.02
C SER A 215 4.73 16.17 -22.81
N SER A 216 5.96 16.59 -22.60
CA SER A 216 6.33 17.99 -22.55
C SER A 216 5.93 18.55 -23.91
N ALA A 217 4.78 19.23 -23.94
CA ALA A 217 4.33 19.98 -25.09
C ALA A 217 5.38 21.08 -25.34
N ASN A 218 6.12 20.90 -26.43
CA ASN A 218 6.98 21.86 -27.15
C ASN A 218 7.97 22.71 -26.35
#